data_AF-A0A8C0XK30-F1
#
_entry.id   AF-A0A8C0XK30-F1
#
_cell.length_a   1.000
_cell.length_b   1.000
_cell.length_c   1.000
_cell.angle_alpha   90.00
_cell.angle_beta   90.00
_cell.angle_gamma   90.00
#
_symmetry.space_group_name_H-M   'P 1'
#
loop_
_entity.id
_entity.type
_entity.pdbx_description
1 polymer ?
#
loop_
_entity_poly.entity_id
_entity_poly.type
_entity_poly.pdbx_seq_one_letter_code
_entity_poly.pdbx_strand_id
1 'polypeptide(L)'
;NTFQSHLSDGLVRACSLCLPLSAAYIVAVYHSMKDELRRSAPGSTPVKRRGASQFSQETEGVAGALPGMITFSQDYVANELTQTFFTITQKIQKKVTGSRNSTEPSEMFPFLPGSHLLLNNPALEFIKYVCKVLSLDTNITNQVNKLSRDLLRLVDVGEFSEEAQFRDPCRSYVLPEMICHSCNFCRDLDLCKDSSFSQDGAILPQWLCSNCQAAYDSAAIELALVEALQRKLMAFTLQDLVCLKCRGVKETHMPVYCSCAGDFALTIHTQIFMEQIGIFRNIAQHYSMSYLQETLEWLLQTSALSGP
;
A
#
# COMPACT_ATOMS: atom_id res chain seq x y z
N ASN A 1 -3.76 -27.35 4.35
CA ASN A 1 -3.11 -27.60 5.66
C ASN A 1 -1.66 -27.11 5.79
N THR A 2 -1.12 -26.35 4.84
CA THR A 2 0.22 -25.74 4.96
C THR A 2 0.22 -24.21 4.83
N PHE A 3 -0.96 -23.59 4.92
CA PHE A 3 -1.16 -22.14 4.82
C PHE A 3 -1.49 -21.47 6.17
N GLN A 4 -1.40 -22.24 7.27
CA GLN A 4 -2.03 -21.90 8.55
C GLN A 4 -1.05 -21.79 9.73
N SER A 5 0.26 -21.76 9.48
CA SER A 5 1.28 -21.83 10.54
C SER A 5 2.35 -20.72 10.52
N HIS A 6 2.08 -19.55 9.91
CA HIS A 6 3.16 -18.57 9.61
C HIS A 6 2.88 -17.11 9.99
N LEU A 7 2.10 -16.82 11.02
CA LEU A 7 1.69 -15.43 11.30
C LEU A 7 1.66 -15.14 12.81
N SER A 8 2.83 -14.83 13.39
CA SER A 8 2.97 -14.36 14.79
C SER A 8 2.95 -12.82 14.90
N ASP A 9 1.84 -12.37 15.49
CA ASP A 9 1.65 -11.42 16.59
C ASP A 9 1.64 -9.90 16.46
N GLY A 10 2.20 -9.27 15.44
CA GLY A 10 2.03 -7.81 15.29
C GLY A 10 1.05 -7.44 14.19
N LEU A 11 1.54 -7.55 12.96
CA LEU A 11 0.88 -7.02 11.75
C LEU A 11 -0.28 -7.87 11.29
N VAL A 12 -0.23 -9.12 11.70
CA VAL A 12 -1.29 -10.11 11.57
C VAL A 12 -2.57 -9.56 12.18
N ARG A 13 -2.58 -8.82 13.28
CA ARG A 13 -3.88 -8.48 13.90
C ARG A 13 -4.70 -7.44 13.12
N ALA A 14 -4.07 -6.55 12.36
CA ALA A 14 -4.79 -5.59 11.51
C ALA A 14 -4.97 -6.08 10.05
N CYS A 15 -3.92 -6.67 9.45
CA CYS A 15 -3.99 -7.22 8.08
C CYS A 15 -4.68 -8.59 8.00
N SER A 16 -4.60 -9.46 9.02
CA SER A 16 -5.29 -10.78 9.05
C SER A 16 -6.82 -10.65 9.20
N LEU A 17 -7.35 -9.47 9.52
CA LEU A 17 -8.79 -9.24 9.39
C LEU A 17 -9.19 -8.92 7.95
N CYS A 18 -8.37 -8.18 7.21
CA CYS A 18 -8.70 -7.76 5.84
C CYS A 18 -8.41 -8.83 4.78
N LEU A 19 -7.28 -9.55 4.89
CA LEU A 19 -6.87 -10.57 3.91
C LEU A 19 -7.86 -11.74 3.74
N PRO A 20 -8.43 -12.34 4.82
CA PRO A 20 -9.42 -13.39 4.67
C PRO A 20 -10.73 -12.87 4.09
N LEU A 21 -11.11 -11.62 4.37
CA LEU A 21 -12.35 -11.00 3.87
C LEU A 21 -12.23 -10.65 2.37
N SER A 22 -11.10 -10.09 1.95
CA SER A 22 -10.82 -9.87 0.54
C SER A 22 -10.64 -11.18 -0.23
N ALA A 23 -9.96 -12.17 0.34
CA ALA A 23 -9.86 -13.50 -0.23
C ALA A 23 -11.23 -14.19 -0.35
N ALA A 24 -12.10 -14.07 0.67
CA ALA A 24 -13.45 -14.62 0.63
C ALA A 24 -14.30 -13.96 -0.48
N TYR A 25 -14.19 -12.64 -0.66
CA TYR A 25 -14.84 -11.94 -1.77
C TYR A 25 -14.33 -12.45 -3.13
N ILE A 26 -13.00 -12.51 -3.32
CA ILE A 26 -12.40 -12.99 -4.57
C ILE A 26 -12.82 -14.43 -4.87
N VAL A 27 -12.83 -15.30 -3.86
CA VAL A 27 -13.27 -16.70 -3.99
C VAL A 27 -14.76 -16.79 -4.33
N ALA A 28 -15.62 -15.99 -3.69
CA ALA A 28 -17.05 -15.95 -3.99
C ALA A 28 -17.33 -15.49 -5.43
N VAL A 29 -16.65 -14.44 -5.89
CA VAL A 29 -16.75 -13.95 -7.28
C VAL A 29 -16.24 -15.01 -8.26
N TYR A 30 -15.11 -15.65 -7.96
CA TYR A 30 -14.56 -16.73 -8.79
C TYR A 30 -15.51 -17.93 -8.90
N HIS A 31 -16.15 -18.33 -7.81
CA HIS A 31 -17.16 -19.40 -7.82
C HIS A 31 -18.40 -19.01 -8.62
N SER A 32 -18.91 -17.79 -8.45
CA SER A 32 -20.02 -17.27 -9.25
C SER A 32 -19.68 -17.27 -10.74
N MET A 33 -18.48 -16.80 -11.11
CA MET A 33 -17.98 -16.82 -12.48
C MET A 33 -17.96 -18.23 -13.06
N LYS A 34 -17.44 -19.20 -12.29
CA LYS A 34 -17.35 -20.60 -12.69
C LYS A 34 -18.72 -21.25 -12.88
N ASP A 35 -19.68 -20.94 -12.01
CA ASP A 35 -21.04 -21.49 -12.08
C ASP A 35 -21.85 -20.86 -13.22
N GLU A 36 -21.63 -19.58 -13.54
CA GLU A 36 -22.23 -18.93 -14.70
C GLU A 36 -21.64 -19.46 -16.02
N LEU A 37 -20.32 -19.74 -16.05
CA LEU A 37 -19.67 -20.43 -17.18
C LEU A 37 -20.23 -21.84 -17.40
N ARG A 38 -20.51 -22.57 -16.31
CA ARG A 38 -21.15 -23.90 -16.36
C ARG A 38 -22.58 -23.83 -16.86
N ARG A 39 -23.34 -22.79 -16.49
CA ARG A 39 -24.71 -22.55 -17.01
C ARG A 39 -24.71 -22.11 -18.48
N SER A 40 -23.61 -21.49 -18.94
CA SER A 40 -23.42 -21.01 -20.31
C SER A 40 -22.78 -22.06 -21.24
N ALA A 41 -22.52 -23.28 -20.75
CA ALA A 41 -21.95 -24.34 -21.56
C ALA A 41 -22.87 -24.67 -22.76
N PRO A 42 -22.36 -24.68 -24.01
CA PRO A 42 -23.16 -24.94 -25.19
C PRO A 42 -23.69 -26.38 -25.15
N GLY A 43 -25.00 -26.53 -25.01
CA GLY A 43 -25.66 -27.84 -24.92
C GLY A 43 -27.02 -27.86 -24.22
N SER A 44 -27.45 -26.75 -23.60
CA SER A 44 -28.68 -26.72 -22.78
C SER A 44 -29.77 -25.75 -23.27
N THR A 45 -29.87 -25.54 -24.58
CA THR A 45 -31.06 -24.90 -25.17
C THR A 45 -31.98 -25.98 -25.75
N PRO A 46 -33.25 -26.09 -25.33
CA PRO A 46 -34.20 -27.00 -25.99
C PRO A 46 -34.34 -26.56 -27.45
N VAL A 47 -34.05 -27.47 -28.38
CA VAL A 47 -34.20 -27.23 -29.82
C VAL A 47 -35.68 -27.01 -30.12
N LYS A 48 -36.10 -25.74 -30.20
CA LYS A 48 -37.41 -25.40 -30.76
C LYS A 48 -37.26 -25.42 -32.28
N ARG A 49 -37.77 -26.47 -32.92
CA ARG A 49 -37.85 -26.57 -34.39
C ARG A 49 -38.59 -25.34 -34.93
N ARG A 50 -37.90 -24.43 -35.62
CA ARG A 50 -38.52 -23.37 -36.41
C ARG A 50 -37.87 -23.30 -37.79
N GLY A 51 -38.73 -23.23 -38.80
CA GLY A 51 -38.40 -23.23 -40.21
C GLY A 51 -37.65 -21.98 -40.66
N ALA A 52 -37.07 -22.11 -41.84
CA ALA A 52 -36.14 -21.19 -42.48
C ALA A 52 -36.59 -19.72 -42.46
N SER A 53 -35.72 -18.84 -41.93
CA SER A 53 -35.17 -17.70 -42.69
C SER A 53 -34.30 -16.79 -41.81
N GLN A 54 -33.19 -16.38 -42.43
CA GLN A 54 -32.34 -15.20 -42.17
C GLN A 54 -31.36 -15.22 -40.99
N PHE A 55 -30.09 -15.26 -41.42
CA PHE A 55 -28.85 -15.05 -40.72
C PHE A 55 -28.85 -13.67 -40.02
N SER A 56 -28.62 -13.65 -38.71
CA SER A 56 -28.24 -12.44 -37.97
C SER A 56 -26.87 -12.71 -37.36
N GLN A 57 -25.92 -11.82 -37.65
CA GLN A 57 -24.54 -11.86 -37.17
C GLN A 57 -24.48 -12.04 -35.66
N GLU A 58 -23.75 -13.06 -35.23
CA GLU A 58 -23.20 -13.13 -33.88
C GLU A 58 -22.21 -11.98 -33.71
N THR A 59 -22.56 -11.00 -32.87
CA THR A 59 -21.61 -10.03 -32.35
C THR A 59 -20.68 -10.76 -31.39
N GLU A 60 -19.39 -10.83 -31.75
CA GLU A 60 -18.29 -11.23 -30.88
C GLU A 60 -18.43 -10.52 -29.52
N GLY A 61 -18.69 -11.31 -28.48
CA GLY A 61 -18.83 -10.84 -27.11
C GLY A 61 -17.51 -10.27 -26.61
N VAL A 62 -17.52 -8.96 -26.40
CA VAL A 62 -16.52 -8.22 -25.61
C VAL A 62 -16.20 -8.99 -24.33
N ALA A 63 -14.93 -9.05 -23.96
CA ALA A 63 -14.41 -9.58 -22.70
C ALA A 63 -14.88 -8.76 -21.48
N GLY A 64 -16.19 -8.67 -21.28
CA GLY A 64 -16.86 -8.04 -20.16
C GLY A 64 -17.47 -9.10 -19.25
N ALA A 65 -17.45 -8.82 -17.95
CA ALA A 65 -18.16 -9.61 -16.94
C ALA A 65 -19.62 -9.85 -17.35
N LEU A 66 -20.10 -11.10 -17.25
CA LEU A 66 -21.49 -11.44 -17.54
C LEU A 66 -22.43 -10.64 -16.61
N PRO A 67 -23.60 -10.17 -17.10
CA PRO A 67 -24.54 -9.39 -16.30
C PRO A 67 -24.97 -10.07 -14.99
N GLY A 68 -25.07 -11.40 -14.97
CA GLY A 68 -25.44 -12.16 -13.77
C GLY A 68 -24.36 -12.12 -12.68
N MET A 69 -23.07 -12.21 -13.07
CA MET A 69 -21.95 -12.04 -12.14
C MET A 69 -21.93 -10.65 -11.49
N ILE A 70 -22.22 -9.60 -12.27
CA ILE A 70 -22.26 -8.22 -11.76
C ILE A 70 -23.36 -8.08 -10.70
N THR A 71 -24.56 -8.59 -10.98
CA THR A 71 -25.68 -8.55 -10.02
C THR A 71 -25.40 -9.34 -8.75
N PHE A 72 -24.78 -10.53 -8.88
CA PHE A 72 -24.39 -11.34 -7.73
C PHE A 72 -23.38 -10.61 -6.84
N SER A 73 -22.32 -10.03 -7.42
CA SER A 73 -21.31 -9.27 -6.67
C SER A 73 -21.93 -8.07 -5.95
N GLN A 74 -22.85 -7.36 -6.60
CA GLN A 74 -23.56 -6.23 -5.99
C GLN A 74 -24.43 -6.67 -4.79
N ASP A 75 -25.21 -7.74 -4.94
CA ASP A 75 -26.08 -8.26 -3.87
C ASP A 75 -25.28 -8.84 -2.71
N TYR A 76 -24.19 -9.55 -3.00
CA TYR A 76 -23.31 -10.11 -1.98
C TYR A 76 -22.64 -9.02 -1.13
N VAL A 77 -22.19 -7.93 -1.76
CA VAL A 77 -21.63 -6.78 -1.04
C VAL A 77 -22.71 -6.09 -0.20
N ALA A 78 -23.87 -5.81 -0.80
CA ALA A 78 -24.95 -5.05 -0.16
C ALA A 78 -25.56 -5.78 1.05
N ASN A 79 -25.64 -7.11 1.02
CA ASN A 79 -26.36 -7.88 2.04
C ASN A 79 -25.41 -8.60 3.02
N GLU A 80 -24.50 -9.44 2.52
CA GLU A 80 -23.68 -10.32 3.36
C GLU A 80 -22.45 -9.60 3.92
N LEU A 81 -21.66 -8.96 3.04
CA LEU A 81 -20.43 -8.29 3.46
C LEU A 81 -20.72 -7.05 4.30
N THR A 82 -21.77 -6.28 3.95
CA THR A 82 -22.18 -5.11 4.73
C THR A 82 -22.45 -5.47 6.19
N GLN A 83 -23.29 -6.48 6.45
CA GLN A 83 -23.58 -6.94 7.82
C GLN A 83 -22.33 -7.43 8.56
N THR A 84 -21.46 -8.16 7.86
CA THR A 84 -20.19 -8.65 8.39
C THR A 84 -19.27 -7.50 8.83
N PHE A 85 -19.10 -6.49 7.97
CA PHE A 85 -18.25 -5.34 8.27
C PHE A 85 -18.81 -4.46 9.38
N PHE A 86 -20.14 -4.28 9.46
CA PHE A 86 -20.76 -3.60 10.60
C PHE A 86 -20.45 -4.31 11.92
N THR A 87 -20.63 -5.63 11.94
CA THR A 87 -20.39 -6.43 13.15
C THR A 87 -18.92 -6.37 13.57
N ILE A 88 -17.98 -6.46 12.63
CA ILE A 88 -16.54 -6.37 12.90
C ILE A 88 -16.18 -4.98 13.40
N THR A 89 -16.64 -3.92 12.72
CA THR A 89 -16.36 -2.53 13.10
C THR A 89 -16.87 -2.24 14.52
N GLN A 90 -18.08 -2.69 14.86
CA GLN A 90 -18.62 -2.54 16.22
C GLN A 90 -17.83 -3.33 17.26
N LYS A 91 -17.34 -4.54 16.92
CA LYS A 91 -16.49 -5.33 17.82
C LYS A 91 -15.15 -4.64 18.07
N ILE A 92 -14.53 -4.06 17.03
CA ILE A 92 -13.29 -3.29 17.15
C ILE A 92 -13.54 -2.06 18.02
N GLN A 93 -14.59 -1.28 17.72
CA GLN A 93 -14.95 -0.10 18.49
C GLN A 93 -15.14 -0.45 19.97
N LYS A 94 -15.96 -1.44 20.31
CA LYS A 94 -16.21 -1.85 21.71
C LYS A 94 -14.98 -2.35 22.47
N LYS A 95 -14.05 -3.01 21.78
CA LYS A 95 -12.83 -3.56 22.41
C LYS A 95 -11.70 -2.53 22.55
N VAL A 96 -11.71 -1.46 21.77
CA VAL A 96 -10.54 -0.61 21.56
C VAL A 96 -10.79 0.87 21.94
N THR A 97 -12.03 1.30 22.19
CA THR A 97 -12.36 2.70 22.57
C THR A 97 -11.85 3.17 23.94
N GLY A 98 -10.96 2.44 24.61
CA GLY A 98 -10.30 2.91 25.84
C GLY A 98 -9.36 4.11 25.63
N SER A 99 -8.95 4.42 24.39
CA SER A 99 -8.03 5.52 24.08
C SER A 99 -8.48 6.32 22.86
N ARG A 100 -9.57 7.11 22.99
CA ARG A 100 -10.09 7.93 21.88
C ARG A 100 -9.27 9.19 21.59
N ASN A 101 -8.39 9.62 22.51
CA ASN A 101 -7.66 10.89 22.44
C ASN A 101 -6.17 10.76 22.80
N SER A 102 -5.51 9.66 22.43
CA SER A 102 -4.05 9.61 22.53
C SER A 102 -3.42 10.20 21.27
N THR A 103 -2.56 11.20 21.44
CA THR A 103 -1.62 11.67 20.40
C THR A 103 -0.58 10.59 20.05
N GLU A 104 -0.55 9.52 20.83
CA GLU A 104 0.33 8.37 20.70
C GLU A 104 -0.23 7.32 19.73
N PRO A 105 0.64 6.68 18.91
CA PRO A 105 0.27 5.56 18.05
C PRO A 105 -0.37 4.42 18.87
N SER A 106 -1.43 3.80 18.34
CA SER A 106 -2.02 2.64 19.00
C SER A 106 -1.01 1.48 19.04
N GLU A 107 -0.79 0.88 20.22
CA GLU A 107 0.06 -0.32 20.43
C GLU A 107 -0.38 -1.53 19.57
N MET A 108 -1.57 -1.47 18.97
CA MET A 108 -2.09 -2.51 18.09
C MET A 108 -1.45 -2.51 16.70
N PHE A 109 -0.76 -1.44 16.29
CA PHE A 109 -0.08 -1.37 15.00
C PHE A 109 1.41 -1.64 15.15
N PRO A 110 1.98 -2.60 14.40
CA PRO A 110 3.41 -2.82 14.42
C PRO A 110 4.15 -1.68 13.76
N PHE A 111 5.33 -1.47 14.28
CA PHE A 111 6.33 -0.70 13.58
C PHE A 111 6.88 -1.52 12.40
N LEU A 112 6.55 -1.09 11.18
CA LEU A 112 7.10 -1.65 9.95
C LEU A 112 8.08 -0.68 9.30
N PRO A 113 9.02 -1.17 8.49
CA PRO A 113 9.98 -0.32 7.77
C PRO A 113 9.29 0.72 6.87
N GLY A 114 8.13 0.39 6.28
CA GLY A 114 7.36 1.29 5.42
C GLY A 114 6.32 2.16 6.16
N SER A 115 6.17 2.01 7.47
CA SER A 115 5.15 2.73 8.23
C SER A 115 5.49 4.22 8.31
N HIS A 116 4.52 5.10 8.02
CA HIS A 116 4.74 6.56 8.11
C HIS A 116 3.49 7.33 8.54
N LEU A 117 2.34 6.65 8.65
CA LEU A 117 1.10 7.23 9.11
C LEU A 117 0.94 6.95 10.61
N LEU A 118 0.46 7.95 11.35
CA LEU A 118 0.06 7.80 12.75
C LEU A 118 -1.36 7.22 12.78
N LEU A 119 -1.45 5.91 13.02
CA LEU A 119 -2.71 5.18 13.04
C LEU A 119 -3.25 5.12 14.47
N ASN A 120 -4.21 5.99 14.78
CA ASN A 120 -4.75 6.13 16.15
C ASN A 120 -6.14 5.51 16.32
N ASN A 121 -6.89 5.30 15.24
CA ASN A 121 -8.25 4.77 15.29
C ASN A 121 -8.37 3.44 14.50
N PRO A 122 -8.21 2.28 15.16
CA PRO A 122 -8.25 0.98 14.47
C PRO A 122 -9.55 0.67 13.74
N ALA A 123 -10.70 1.19 14.22
CA ALA A 123 -11.97 0.99 13.55
C ALA A 123 -12.04 1.79 12.24
N LEU A 124 -11.57 3.04 12.25
CA LEU A 124 -11.49 3.88 11.05
C LEU A 124 -10.54 3.30 10.01
N GLU A 125 -9.36 2.85 10.44
CA GLU A 125 -8.38 2.25 9.54
C GLU A 125 -8.88 0.94 8.93
N PHE A 126 -9.57 0.10 9.70
CA PHE A 126 -10.25 -1.09 9.16
C PHE A 126 -11.23 -0.74 8.04
N ILE A 127 -12.08 0.28 8.23
CA ILE A 127 -13.05 0.72 7.22
C ILE A 127 -12.33 1.17 5.94
N LYS A 128 -11.29 2.00 6.09
CA LYS A 128 -10.48 2.51 4.98
C LYS A 128 -9.86 1.38 4.15
N TYR A 129 -9.21 0.41 4.80
CA TYR A 129 -8.55 -0.71 4.11
C TYR A 129 -9.54 -1.58 3.35
N VAL A 130 -10.62 -2.00 4.01
CA VAL A 130 -11.63 -2.88 3.41
C VAL A 130 -12.32 -2.19 2.24
N CYS A 131 -12.76 -0.93 2.41
CA CYS A 131 -13.42 -0.19 1.34
C CYS A 131 -12.45 0.07 0.18
N LYS A 132 -11.18 0.36 0.45
CA LYS A 132 -10.19 0.57 -0.62
C LYS A 132 -9.95 -0.71 -1.44
N VAL A 133 -9.84 -1.87 -0.80
CA VAL A 133 -9.67 -3.15 -1.51
C VAL A 133 -10.90 -3.47 -2.35
N LEU A 134 -12.11 -3.30 -1.81
CA LEU A 134 -13.34 -3.54 -2.58
C LEU A 134 -13.53 -2.53 -3.73
N SER A 135 -13.04 -1.30 -3.58
CA SER A 135 -13.10 -0.29 -4.64
C SER A 135 -12.27 -0.64 -5.89
N LEU A 136 -11.39 -1.66 -5.82
CA LEU A 136 -10.66 -2.17 -6.98
C LEU A 136 -11.58 -2.83 -8.00
N ASP A 137 -12.77 -3.29 -7.59
CA ASP A 137 -13.78 -3.84 -8.49
C ASP A 137 -14.76 -2.74 -8.92
N THR A 138 -14.71 -2.39 -10.20
CA THR A 138 -15.54 -1.34 -10.81
C THR A 138 -17.03 -1.70 -10.84
N ASN A 139 -17.38 -2.98 -10.71
CA ASN A 139 -18.77 -3.43 -10.78
C ASN A 139 -19.57 -3.14 -9.50
N ILE A 140 -18.87 -2.90 -8.38
CA ILE A 140 -19.47 -2.71 -7.05
C ILE A 140 -19.24 -1.31 -6.45
N THR A 141 -18.73 -0.36 -7.23
CA THR A 141 -18.34 0.98 -6.75
C THR A 141 -19.46 1.69 -5.97
N ASN A 142 -20.71 1.61 -6.46
CA ASN A 142 -21.86 2.23 -5.77
C ASN A 142 -22.15 1.58 -4.41
N GLN A 143 -22.04 0.26 -4.32
CA GLN A 143 -22.25 -0.47 -3.07
C GLN A 143 -21.14 -0.18 -2.06
N VAL A 144 -19.88 -0.11 -2.51
CA VAL A 144 -18.73 0.25 -1.68
C VAL A 144 -18.85 1.68 -1.17
N ASN A 145 -19.28 2.64 -2.01
CA ASN A 145 -19.51 4.01 -1.59
C ASN A 145 -20.61 4.11 -0.52
N LYS A 146 -21.71 3.35 -0.68
CA LYS A 146 -22.78 3.28 0.32
C LYS A 146 -22.26 2.68 1.64
N LEU A 147 -21.58 1.54 1.56
CA LEU A 147 -20.96 0.87 2.70
C LEU A 147 -19.99 1.78 3.45
N SER A 148 -19.11 2.48 2.74
CA SER A 148 -18.15 3.41 3.32
C SER A 148 -18.86 4.51 4.11
N ARG A 149 -19.89 5.14 3.53
CA ARG A 149 -20.70 6.16 4.24
C ARG A 149 -21.35 5.64 5.49
N ASP A 150 -21.99 4.47 5.41
CA ASP A 150 -22.74 3.93 6.54
C ASP A 150 -21.79 3.45 7.66
N LEU A 151 -20.61 2.92 7.32
CA LEU A 151 -19.56 2.56 8.30
C LEU A 151 -18.89 3.79 8.93
N LEU A 152 -18.63 4.85 8.16
CA LEU A 152 -18.04 6.09 8.70
C LEU A 152 -19.00 6.77 9.69
N ARG A 153 -20.31 6.75 9.41
CA ARG A 153 -21.35 7.20 10.35
C ARG A 153 -21.34 6.43 11.67
N LEU A 154 -21.01 5.13 11.65
CA LEU A 154 -20.90 4.31 12.86
C LEU A 154 -19.73 4.73 13.76
N VAL A 155 -18.68 5.29 13.17
CA VAL A 155 -17.47 5.75 13.89
C VAL A 155 -17.50 7.26 14.17
N ASP A 156 -18.57 7.95 13.77
CA ASP A 156 -18.75 9.41 13.91
C ASP A 156 -17.71 10.24 13.15
N VAL A 157 -17.34 9.78 11.95
CA VAL A 157 -16.40 10.47 11.05
C VAL A 157 -17.14 10.89 9.78
N GLY A 158 -16.97 12.14 9.36
CA GLY A 158 -17.58 12.66 8.13
C GLY A 158 -16.95 12.05 6.87
N GLU A 159 -17.75 11.79 5.83
CA GLU A 159 -17.28 11.18 4.57
C GLU A 159 -16.23 12.03 3.81
N PHE A 160 -16.25 13.35 4.03
CA PHE A 160 -15.35 14.32 3.40
C PHE A 160 -14.25 14.82 4.35
N SER A 161 -14.13 14.25 5.55
CA SER A 161 -13.04 14.64 6.46
C SER A 161 -11.68 14.18 5.90
N GLU A 162 -10.62 14.91 6.22
CA GLU A 162 -9.26 14.46 5.86
C GLU A 162 -8.92 13.10 6.52
N GLU A 163 -9.47 12.87 7.72
CA GLU A 163 -9.32 11.61 8.44
C GLU A 163 -10.02 10.44 7.74
N ALA A 164 -11.05 10.65 6.91
CA ALA A 164 -11.71 9.56 6.18
C ALA A 164 -10.96 9.16 4.90
N GLN A 165 -10.06 10.02 4.41
CA GLN A 165 -9.34 9.74 3.18
C GLN A 165 -8.36 8.58 3.36
N PHE A 166 -8.43 7.63 2.43
CA PHE A 166 -7.45 6.54 2.38
C PHE A 166 -6.08 7.10 1.98
N ARG A 167 -5.08 6.84 2.81
CA ARG A 167 -3.66 7.04 2.49
C ARG A 167 -2.98 5.69 2.60
N ASP A 168 -2.10 5.38 1.66
CA ASP A 168 -1.33 4.13 1.70
C ASP A 168 -0.47 4.12 2.98
N PRO A 169 -0.63 3.15 3.89
CA PRO A 169 0.15 3.11 5.13
C PRO A 169 1.59 2.67 4.92
N CYS A 170 1.90 2.03 3.78
CA CYS A 170 3.17 1.37 3.53
C CYS A 170 3.91 2.07 2.39
N ARG A 171 4.96 2.82 2.72
CA ARG A 171 5.93 3.24 1.70
C ARG A 171 6.79 2.06 1.31
N SER A 172 7.09 1.93 0.02
CA SER A 172 8.08 1.00 -0.50
C SER A 172 9.39 1.72 -0.74
N TYR A 173 10.49 1.04 -0.41
CA TYR A 173 11.83 1.48 -0.82
C TYR A 173 12.52 0.34 -1.55
N VAL A 174 12.83 0.57 -2.82
CA VAL A 174 13.39 -0.43 -3.72
C VAL A 174 14.86 -0.12 -3.95
N LEU A 175 15.73 -1.06 -3.60
CA LEU A 175 17.12 -1.04 -4.00
C LEU A 175 17.23 -1.60 -5.43
N PRO A 176 17.72 -0.81 -6.39
CA PRO A 176 17.88 -1.29 -7.75
C PRO A 176 19.05 -2.28 -7.86
N GLU A 177 18.93 -3.24 -8.78
CA GLU A 177 20.05 -4.07 -9.25
C GLU A 177 20.82 -4.85 -8.17
N MET A 178 20.12 -5.39 -7.17
CA MET A 178 20.75 -6.21 -6.13
C MET A 178 21.13 -7.59 -6.66
N ILE A 179 22.42 -7.91 -6.60
CA ILE A 179 22.99 -9.17 -7.11
C ILE A 179 23.13 -10.18 -5.96
N CYS A 180 22.54 -11.37 -6.14
CA CYS A 180 22.73 -12.48 -5.19
C CYS A 180 24.13 -13.10 -5.34
N HIS A 181 24.92 -13.13 -4.26
CA HIS A 181 26.27 -13.70 -4.30
C HIS A 181 26.32 -15.21 -4.57
N SER A 182 25.24 -15.94 -4.26
CA SER A 182 25.19 -17.40 -4.44
C SER A 182 24.84 -17.84 -5.86
N CYS A 183 24.00 -17.10 -6.58
CA CYS A 183 23.52 -17.51 -7.91
C CYS A 183 23.64 -16.42 -9.00
N ASN A 184 24.20 -15.25 -8.66
CA ASN A 184 24.33 -14.08 -9.54
C ASN A 184 23.01 -13.56 -10.13
N PHE A 185 21.87 -13.93 -9.54
CA PHE A 185 20.59 -13.40 -9.94
C PHE A 185 20.48 -11.93 -9.52
N CYS A 186 20.24 -11.06 -10.50
CA CYS A 186 20.07 -9.62 -10.31
C CYS A 186 18.58 -9.28 -10.30
N ARG A 187 18.15 -8.54 -9.29
CA ARG A 187 16.78 -8.00 -9.23
C ARG A 187 16.71 -6.75 -8.37
N ASP A 188 15.66 -5.98 -8.58
CA ASP A 188 15.28 -4.94 -7.65
C ASP A 188 14.71 -5.57 -6.38
N LEU A 189 15.13 -5.08 -5.21
CA LEU A 189 14.77 -5.60 -3.89
C LEU A 189 13.93 -4.56 -3.12
N ASP A 190 12.66 -4.85 -2.85
CA ASP A 190 11.81 -3.99 -2.02
C ASP A 190 12.01 -4.31 -0.54
N LEU A 191 12.72 -3.44 0.18
CA LEU A 191 13.09 -3.68 1.57
C LEU A 191 11.90 -3.66 2.54
N CYS A 192 10.79 -3.06 2.12
CA CYS A 192 9.58 -2.95 2.94
C CYS A 192 8.60 -4.11 2.71
N LYS A 193 8.69 -4.81 1.57
CA LYS A 193 7.74 -5.86 1.18
C LYS A 193 8.36 -7.26 1.07
N ASP A 194 9.62 -7.38 0.68
CA ASP A 194 10.27 -8.66 0.35
C ASP A 194 10.92 -9.35 1.57
N SER A 195 10.62 -8.89 2.79
CA SER A 195 11.18 -9.47 4.00
C SER A 195 10.57 -10.84 4.29
N SER A 196 11.40 -11.87 4.39
CA SER A 196 10.99 -13.16 4.94
C SER A 196 11.12 -13.14 6.46
N PHE A 197 10.04 -13.52 7.15
CA PHE A 197 10.03 -13.70 8.59
C PHE A 197 10.26 -15.18 8.91
N SER A 198 11.19 -15.47 9.80
CA SER A 198 11.33 -16.80 10.40
C SER A 198 10.31 -16.97 11.53
N GLN A 199 9.78 -18.19 11.71
CA GLN A 199 8.64 -18.48 12.61
C GLN A 199 8.91 -18.17 14.10
N ASP A 200 10.17 -18.05 14.51
CA ASP A 200 10.56 -18.10 15.92
C ASP A 200 10.71 -16.73 16.60
N GLY A 201 10.50 -15.60 15.91
CA GLY A 201 10.53 -14.25 16.51
C GLY A 201 11.87 -13.82 17.14
N ALA A 202 12.85 -14.73 17.17
CA ALA A 202 14.18 -14.56 17.76
C ALA A 202 15.24 -14.15 16.72
N ILE A 203 14.92 -14.26 15.43
CA ILE A 203 15.86 -13.97 14.33
C ILE A 203 15.33 -12.75 13.57
N LEU A 204 16.22 -11.77 13.35
CA LEU A 204 15.93 -10.57 12.56
C LEU A 204 15.37 -10.96 11.18
N PRO A 205 14.42 -10.18 10.63
CA PRO A 205 13.87 -10.43 9.30
C PRO A 205 14.96 -10.38 8.24
N GLN A 206 14.93 -11.32 7.29
CA GLN A 206 15.96 -11.48 6.25
C GLN A 206 15.35 -11.40 4.85
N TRP A 207 16.14 -10.91 3.89
CA TRP A 207 15.76 -10.92 2.48
C TRP A 207 16.33 -12.15 1.79
N LEU A 208 15.49 -12.87 1.06
CA LEU A 208 15.88 -14.08 0.33
C LEU A 208 15.91 -13.81 -1.17
N CYS A 209 16.85 -14.48 -1.85
CA CYS A 209 16.89 -14.52 -3.29
C CYS A 209 15.68 -15.31 -3.84
N SER A 210 14.92 -14.72 -4.76
CA SER A 210 13.77 -15.39 -5.39
C SER A 210 14.14 -16.67 -6.14
N ASN A 211 15.39 -16.77 -6.64
CA ASN A 211 15.86 -17.90 -7.42
C ASN A 211 16.40 -19.06 -6.55
N CYS A 212 17.36 -18.77 -5.67
CA CYS A 212 18.06 -19.81 -4.88
C CYS A 212 17.67 -19.86 -3.40
N GLN A 213 16.81 -18.94 -2.94
CA GLN A 213 16.40 -18.80 -1.53
C GLN A 213 17.56 -18.56 -0.55
N ALA A 214 18.76 -18.24 -1.05
CA ALA A 214 19.87 -17.78 -0.21
C ALA A 214 19.57 -16.39 0.37
N ALA A 215 19.96 -16.17 1.63
CA ALA A 215 19.83 -14.88 2.28
C ALA A 215 20.81 -13.86 1.68
N TYR A 216 20.32 -12.64 1.43
CA TYR A 216 21.18 -11.52 1.11
C TYR A 216 21.97 -11.08 2.35
N ASP A 217 23.21 -10.65 2.12
CA ASP A 217 24.03 -10.08 3.18
C ASP A 217 23.44 -8.74 3.64
N SER A 218 23.15 -8.64 4.94
CA SER A 218 22.57 -7.45 5.54
C SER A 218 23.56 -6.27 5.55
N ALA A 219 24.86 -6.54 5.66
CA ALA A 219 25.89 -5.49 5.61
C ALA A 219 26.01 -4.88 4.21
N ALA A 220 25.92 -5.71 3.16
CA ALA A 220 25.88 -5.23 1.78
C ALA A 220 24.65 -4.35 1.50
N ILE A 221 23.48 -4.74 2.03
CA ILE A 221 22.25 -3.93 1.91
C ILE A 221 22.38 -2.62 2.68
N GLU A 222 22.95 -2.64 3.89
CA GLU A 222 23.19 -1.44 4.69
C GLU A 222 24.10 -0.46 3.95
N LEU A 223 25.20 -0.94 3.36
CA LEU A 223 26.10 -0.10 2.56
C LEU A 223 25.39 0.50 1.33
N ALA A 224 24.61 -0.31 0.61
CA ALA A 224 23.83 0.16 -0.54
C ALA A 224 22.81 1.25 -0.15
N LEU A 225 22.23 1.16 1.05
CA LEU A 225 21.35 2.20 1.59
C LEU A 225 22.11 3.48 1.92
N VAL A 226 23.30 3.38 2.53
CA VAL A 226 24.15 4.55 2.81
C VAL A 226 24.57 5.23 1.51
N GLU A 227 24.98 4.48 0.49
CA GLU A 227 25.32 5.03 -0.82
C GLU A 227 24.10 5.68 -1.49
N ALA A 228 22.92 5.09 -1.36
CA ALA A 228 21.69 5.68 -1.88
C ALA A 228 21.33 6.99 -1.16
N LEU A 229 21.50 7.05 0.17
CA LEU A 229 21.32 8.26 0.96
C LEU A 229 22.32 9.36 0.52
N GLN A 230 23.60 9.03 0.37
CA GLN A 230 24.64 9.95 -0.09
C GLN A 230 24.34 10.48 -1.50
N ARG A 231 23.90 9.62 -2.43
CA ARG A 231 23.47 10.06 -3.77
C ARG A 231 22.30 11.03 -3.72
N LYS A 232 21.31 10.79 -2.85
CA LYS A 232 20.17 11.71 -2.66
C LYS A 232 20.62 13.03 -2.04
N LEU A 233 21.52 13.01 -1.06
CA LEU A 233 22.08 14.22 -0.46
C LEU A 233 22.87 15.04 -1.48
N MET A 234 23.67 14.37 -2.30
CA MET A 234 24.40 15.01 -3.40
C MET A 234 23.43 15.66 -4.39
N ALA A 235 22.38 14.95 -4.80
CA ALA A 235 21.35 15.49 -5.69
C ALA A 235 20.63 16.70 -5.08
N PHE A 236 20.33 16.67 -3.78
CA PHE A 236 19.73 17.81 -3.07
C PHE A 236 20.69 19.00 -3.00
N THR A 237 21.99 18.77 -2.84
CA THR A 237 23.01 19.83 -2.74
C THR A 237 23.28 20.48 -4.10
N LEU A 238 23.32 19.67 -5.16
CA LEU A 238 23.60 20.10 -6.53
C LEU A 238 22.32 20.45 -7.32
N GLN A 239 21.17 20.52 -6.67
CA GLN A 239 19.90 20.76 -7.34
C GLN A 239 19.89 22.13 -8.03
N ASP A 240 19.17 22.21 -9.14
CA ASP A 240 18.89 23.48 -9.79
C ASP A 240 17.91 24.32 -8.96
N LEU A 241 17.99 25.64 -9.13
CA LEU A 241 16.99 26.56 -8.64
C LEU A 241 16.15 27.09 -9.81
N VAL A 242 14.84 27.17 -9.61
CA VAL A 242 13.89 27.61 -10.64
C VAL A 242 13.18 28.88 -10.19
N CYS A 243 13.06 29.84 -11.10
CA CYS A 243 12.33 31.08 -10.82
C CYS A 243 10.82 30.83 -10.71
N LEU A 244 10.19 31.36 -9.67
CA LEU A 244 8.75 31.23 -9.45
C LEU A 244 7.89 31.95 -10.51
N LYS A 245 8.41 33.02 -11.13
CA LYS A 245 7.68 33.82 -12.13
C LYS A 245 7.81 33.26 -13.54
N CYS A 246 9.04 33.17 -14.06
CA CYS A 246 9.30 32.79 -15.45
C CYS A 246 9.57 31.30 -15.67
N ARG A 247 9.68 30.51 -14.59
CA ARG A 247 10.06 29.08 -14.61
C ARG A 247 11.43 28.80 -15.25
N GLY A 248 12.27 29.82 -15.45
CA GLY A 248 13.65 29.66 -15.91
C GLY A 248 14.56 29.08 -14.82
N VAL A 249 15.53 28.26 -15.25
CA VAL A 249 16.58 27.69 -14.39
C VAL A 249 17.64 28.75 -14.11
N LYS A 250 18.17 28.76 -12.88
CA LYS A 250 19.24 29.67 -12.47
C LYS A 250 20.58 29.22 -13.07
N GLU A 251 21.10 29.99 -14.02
CA GLU A 251 22.34 29.66 -14.75
C GLU A 251 23.63 30.14 -14.05
N THR A 252 23.54 31.13 -13.16
CA THR A 252 24.71 31.74 -12.49
C THR A 252 24.56 31.68 -10.98
N HIS A 253 25.67 31.58 -10.24
CA HIS A 253 25.63 31.32 -8.79
C HIS A 253 25.28 32.55 -7.94
N MET A 254 25.84 33.72 -8.27
CA MET A 254 25.76 34.93 -7.44
C MET A 254 24.38 35.60 -7.33
N PRO A 255 23.50 35.65 -8.36
CA PRO A 255 22.27 36.45 -8.26
C PRO A 255 21.28 35.86 -7.26
N VAL A 256 20.76 36.72 -6.38
CA VAL A 256 19.72 36.37 -5.42
C VAL A 256 18.34 36.29 -6.09
N TYR A 257 18.10 37.12 -7.11
CA TYR A 257 16.85 37.21 -7.85
C TYR A 257 17.06 36.92 -9.33
N CYS A 258 16.00 36.44 -9.99
CA CYS A 258 16.00 36.26 -11.44
C CYS A 258 15.97 37.62 -12.16
N SER A 259 16.37 37.66 -13.44
CA SER A 259 16.27 38.84 -14.30
C SER A 259 14.84 39.39 -14.42
N CYS A 260 13.81 38.56 -14.20
CA CYS A 260 12.40 38.96 -14.12
C CYS A 260 11.97 39.48 -12.73
N ALA A 261 12.92 39.74 -11.82
CA ALA A 261 12.68 40.10 -10.42
C ALA A 261 11.80 39.08 -9.68
N GLY A 262 11.95 37.79 -9.99
CA GLY A 262 11.29 36.69 -9.30
C GLY A 262 12.27 35.94 -8.40
N ASP A 263 11.76 35.42 -7.28
CA ASP A 263 12.53 34.57 -6.38
C ASP A 263 12.80 33.20 -6.99
N PHE A 264 13.91 32.61 -6.54
CA PHE A 264 14.30 31.25 -6.89
C PHE A 264 13.82 30.27 -5.82
N ALA A 265 13.30 29.12 -6.25
CA ALA A 265 12.87 28.04 -5.40
C ALA A 265 13.65 26.75 -5.68
N LEU A 266 13.73 25.91 -4.67
CA LEU A 266 14.29 24.55 -4.75
C LEU A 266 13.47 23.70 -5.73
N THR A 267 14.16 22.90 -6.54
CA THR A 267 13.52 21.87 -7.39
C THR A 267 13.23 20.60 -6.61
N ILE A 268 14.09 20.26 -5.65
CA ILE A 268 13.92 19.19 -4.68
C ILE A 268 13.59 19.83 -3.33
N HIS A 269 12.33 19.74 -2.93
CA HIS A 269 11.87 20.30 -1.66
C HIS A 269 12.44 19.57 -0.45
N THR A 270 12.82 20.33 0.58
CA THR A 270 13.33 19.81 1.86
C THR A 270 12.36 18.83 2.51
N GLN A 271 11.05 19.09 2.45
CA GLN A 271 10.04 18.18 3.01
C GLN A 271 10.11 16.78 2.39
N ILE A 272 10.22 16.69 1.06
CA ILE A 272 10.31 15.41 0.34
C ILE A 272 11.60 14.69 0.74
N PHE A 273 12.71 15.42 0.87
CA PHE A 273 13.97 14.84 1.32
C PHE A 273 13.89 14.29 2.76
N MET A 274 13.27 15.01 3.69
CA MET A 274 13.06 14.56 5.06
C MET A 274 12.13 13.34 5.15
N GLU A 275 11.10 13.30 4.31
CA GLU A 275 10.24 12.12 4.21
C GLU A 275 11.01 10.87 3.75
N GLN A 276 11.98 11.02 2.84
CA GLN A 276 12.84 9.91 2.43
C GLN A 276 13.74 9.45 3.58
N ILE A 277 14.36 10.39 4.30
CA ILE A 277 15.19 10.10 5.50
C ILE A 277 14.38 9.30 6.53
N GLY A 278 13.10 9.64 6.74
CA GLY A 278 12.20 8.89 7.62
C GLY A 278 12.07 7.42 7.23
N ILE A 279 11.99 7.11 5.93
CA ILE A 279 11.92 5.72 5.43
C ILE A 279 13.24 4.99 5.73
N PHE A 280 14.39 5.61 5.43
CA PHE A 280 15.69 5.01 5.76
C PHE A 280 15.83 4.74 7.26
N ARG A 281 15.36 5.67 8.12
CA ARG A 281 15.37 5.51 9.57
C ARG A 281 14.52 4.33 10.02
N ASN A 282 13.32 4.17 9.48
CA ASN A 282 12.43 3.07 9.84
C ASN A 282 12.99 1.72 9.40
N ILE A 283 13.59 1.64 8.20
CA ILE A 283 14.31 0.45 7.74
C ILE A 283 15.47 0.16 8.70
N ALA A 284 16.29 1.16 9.01
CA ALA A 284 17.47 0.96 9.85
C ALA A 284 17.11 0.49 11.28
N GLN A 285 16.00 0.99 11.84
CA GLN A 285 15.48 0.57 13.15
C GLN A 285 14.90 -0.84 13.11
N HIS A 286 14.15 -1.19 12.06
CA HIS A 286 13.50 -2.49 11.96
C HIS A 286 14.50 -3.65 11.74
N TYR A 287 15.58 -3.40 11.00
CA TYR A 287 16.61 -4.40 10.69
C TYR A 287 17.89 -4.26 11.54
N SER A 288 17.88 -3.37 12.56
CA SER A 288 19.03 -3.13 13.45
C SER A 288 20.34 -2.78 12.72
N MET A 289 20.26 -1.89 11.74
CA MET A 289 21.40 -1.39 10.95
C MET A 289 22.06 -0.20 11.66
N SER A 290 23.13 -0.45 12.43
CA SER A 290 23.75 0.57 13.27
C SER A 290 24.47 1.67 12.49
N TYR A 291 25.18 1.33 11.42
CA TYR A 291 25.96 2.30 10.64
C TYR A 291 25.05 3.27 9.87
N LEU A 292 23.96 2.75 9.31
CA LEU A 292 22.95 3.60 8.67
C LEU A 292 22.26 4.51 9.69
N GLN A 293 21.94 4.01 10.90
CA GLN A 293 21.36 4.84 11.96
C GLN A 293 22.27 6.00 12.37
N GLU A 294 23.55 5.73 12.61
CA GLU A 294 24.54 6.77 12.95
C GLU A 294 24.65 7.83 11.84
N THR A 295 24.70 7.38 10.58
CA THR A 295 24.77 8.28 9.41
C THR A 295 23.54 9.19 9.31
N LEU A 296 22.35 8.63 9.54
CA LEU A 296 21.09 9.39 9.54
C LEU A 296 21.02 10.37 10.72
N GLU A 297 21.45 9.96 11.91
CA GLU A 297 21.46 10.82 13.09
C GLU A 297 22.42 12.00 12.93
N TRP A 298 23.63 11.76 12.39
CA TRP A 298 24.57 12.83 12.06
C TRP A 298 23.98 13.84 11.06
N LEU A 299 23.29 13.34 10.02
CA LEU A 299 22.65 14.19 9.02
C LEU A 299 21.53 15.06 9.64
N LEU A 300 20.71 14.46 10.50
CA LEU A 300 19.62 15.15 11.20
C LEU A 300 20.14 16.21 12.17
N GLN A 301 21.17 15.91 12.97
CA GLN A 301 21.80 16.88 13.87
C GLN A 301 22.38 18.08 13.11
N THR A 302 23.06 17.82 11.99
CA THR A 302 23.62 18.88 11.14
C THR A 302 22.54 19.75 10.52
N SER A 303 21.40 19.16 10.12
CA SER A 303 20.25 19.92 9.61
C SER A 303 19.55 20.78 10.67
N ALA A 304 19.48 20.31 11.93
CA ALA A 304 18.90 21.06 13.03
C ALA A 304 19.76 22.28 13.43
N LEU A 305 21.07 22.20 13.20
CA LEU A 305 22.00 23.31 13.38
C LEU A 305 21.94 24.34 12.24
N SER A 306 21.18 24.08 11.16
CA SER A 306 21.15 24.89 9.94
C SER A 306 19.79 25.53 9.62
N GLY A 307 18.86 25.65 10.58
CA GLY A 307 17.80 26.65 10.41
C GLY A 307 16.94 26.96 11.64
N PRO A 308 16.34 28.17 11.69
CA PRO A 308 16.90 29.47 11.29
C PRO A 308 17.93 30.01 12.30
#